data_AF-A0A1M5W4K9-F1
#
_entry.id   AF-A0A1M5W4K9-F1
#
_cell.length_a   1.000
_cell.length_b   1.000
_cell.length_c   1.000
_cell.angle_alpha   90.00
_cell.angle_beta   90.00
_cell.angle_gamma   90.00
#
_symmetry.space_group_name_H-M   'P 1'
#
loop_
_entity.id
_entity.type
_entity.pdbx_description
1 polymer ?
#
loop_
_entity_poly.entity_id
_entity_poly.type
_entity_poly.pdbx_seq_one_letter_code
_entity_poly.pdbx_strand_id
1 'polypeptide(L)'
;MFNWNLDKVPTPKEMSKDFHNNGIKLCANIKPALLIDHPMYEELEQKKMFVKDRSGEKTETAQFWDELGAYIDFTNPEAYNWWKKQVTEKLLEYGIDSTWNDNNEYEIWHGETKAFGFGKEINIIQIRPLQFLLMMKASFEAQKDFNPNIRPYLISRSGCPGMQRYVQTWSGDNRTSYNNLKYNIKMGIGLSLSGMYNIGHDVGGFSGTAPEGELLVRWVQNGIFHPRFTIHSWNDDATVNVPWMYPERTPINKRCN
;
A
#
# COMPACT_ATOMS: atom_id res chain seq x y z
N MET A 1 -5.79 11.06 2.47
CA MET A 1 -4.41 10.53 2.47
C MET A 1 -3.49 11.69 2.87
N PHE A 2 -2.48 11.50 3.72
CA PHE A 2 -1.70 12.63 4.30
C PHE A 2 -2.52 13.69 5.08
N ASN A 3 -3.67 13.28 5.63
CA ASN A 3 -4.51 14.11 6.48
C ASN A 3 -4.97 13.24 7.67
N TRP A 4 -4.63 13.66 8.90
CA TRP A 4 -4.98 12.93 10.10
C TRP A 4 -6.39 13.30 10.55
N ASN A 5 -7.24 12.30 10.76
CA ASN A 5 -8.52 12.52 11.45
C ASN A 5 -8.24 12.61 12.95
N LEU A 6 -8.19 13.84 13.49
CA LEU A 6 -7.88 14.08 14.90
C LEU A 6 -9.03 13.75 15.85
N ASP A 7 -10.26 13.57 15.35
CA ASP A 7 -11.35 13.05 16.18
C ASP A 7 -11.13 11.57 16.50
N LYS A 8 -10.59 10.81 15.54
CA LYS A 8 -10.28 9.37 15.71
C LYS A 8 -8.89 9.11 16.27
N VAL A 9 -7.90 9.94 15.92
CA VAL A 9 -6.51 9.85 16.40
C VAL A 9 -6.06 11.23 16.92
N PRO A 10 -6.46 11.60 18.15
CA PRO A 10 -6.22 12.95 18.68
C PRO A 10 -4.76 13.33 18.83
N THR A 11 -3.91 12.36 19.19
CA THR A 11 -2.48 12.59 19.44
C THR A 11 -1.62 11.58 18.67
N PRO A 12 -1.50 11.67 17.33
CA PRO A 12 -0.85 10.63 16.54
C PRO A 12 0.63 10.41 16.91
N LYS A 13 1.33 11.47 17.36
CA LYS A 13 2.72 11.36 17.84
C LYS A 13 2.83 10.58 19.15
N GLU A 14 1.87 10.74 20.06
CA GLU A 14 1.84 9.98 21.32
C GLU A 14 1.49 8.52 21.04
N MET A 15 0.51 8.27 20.17
CA MET A 15 0.18 6.92 19.69
C MET A 15 1.42 6.21 19.14
N SER A 16 2.16 6.84 18.23
CA SER A 16 3.38 6.25 17.65
C SER A 16 4.44 5.97 18.72
N LYS A 17 4.63 6.90 19.66
CA LYS A 17 5.57 6.72 20.79
C LYS A 17 5.18 5.52 21.65
N ASP A 18 3.91 5.32 21.93
CA ASP A 18 3.43 4.20 22.74
C ASP A 18 3.67 2.85 22.05
N PHE A 19 3.45 2.76 20.73
CA PHE A 19 3.83 1.57 19.96
C PHE A 19 5.34 1.31 20.00
N HIS A 20 6.16 2.36 19.81
CA HIS A 20 7.61 2.24 19.85
C HIS A 20 8.13 1.82 21.23
N ASN A 21 7.55 2.31 22.33
CA ASN A 21 7.89 1.90 23.70
C ASN A 21 7.66 0.40 23.94
N ASN A 22 6.79 -0.22 23.14
CA ASN A 22 6.50 -1.66 23.17
C ASN A 22 7.24 -2.46 22.07
N GLY A 23 8.21 -1.84 21.39
CA GLY A 23 8.99 -2.49 20.34
C GLY A 23 8.23 -2.74 19.03
N ILE A 24 7.06 -2.11 18.84
CA ILE A 24 6.22 -2.25 17.65
C ILE A 24 6.54 -1.12 16.68
N LYS A 25 6.60 -1.44 15.39
CA LYS A 25 6.81 -0.48 14.29
C LYS A 25 5.52 -0.25 13.53
N LEU A 26 5.32 0.97 13.04
CA LEU A 26 4.09 1.38 12.37
C LEU A 26 4.27 1.52 10.86
N CYS A 27 3.30 1.02 10.11
CA CYS A 27 3.23 1.14 8.65
C CYS A 27 1.92 1.81 8.24
N ALA A 28 2.00 2.95 7.57
CA ALA A 28 0.81 3.67 7.10
C ALA A 28 0.42 3.22 5.69
N ASN A 29 -0.85 2.87 5.50
CA ASN A 29 -1.41 2.63 4.18
C ASN A 29 -1.67 3.97 3.46
N ILE A 30 -1.10 4.14 2.26
CA ILE A 30 -1.19 5.33 1.43
C ILE A 30 -1.55 4.97 -0.01
N LYS A 31 -2.37 5.82 -0.64
CA LYS A 31 -2.87 5.67 -2.01
C LYS A 31 -2.33 6.81 -2.89
N PRO A 32 -2.08 6.62 -4.19
CA PRO A 32 -1.55 7.68 -5.06
C PRO A 32 -2.62 8.65 -5.56
N ALA A 33 -3.68 8.88 -4.80
CA ALA A 33 -4.81 9.71 -5.22
C ALA A 33 -5.36 10.54 -4.06
N LEU A 34 -5.81 11.75 -4.37
CA LEU A 34 -6.59 12.59 -3.45
C LEU A 34 -8.05 12.60 -3.89
N LEU A 35 -8.95 12.44 -2.93
CA LEU A 35 -10.37 12.69 -3.14
C LEU A 35 -10.61 14.19 -3.37
N ILE A 36 -11.65 14.55 -4.09
CA ILE A 36 -11.95 15.94 -4.44
C ILE A 36 -12.21 16.84 -3.22
N ASP A 37 -12.65 16.25 -2.10
CA ASP A 37 -12.89 16.94 -0.83
C ASP A 37 -11.63 17.08 0.04
N HIS A 38 -10.50 16.57 -0.43
CA HIS A 38 -9.27 16.57 0.33
C HIS A 38 -8.73 18.01 0.51
N PRO A 39 -8.28 18.42 1.72
CA PRO A 39 -7.83 19.81 1.96
C PRO A 39 -6.66 20.28 1.09
N MET A 40 -5.87 19.34 0.55
CA MET A 40 -4.75 19.62 -0.35
C MET A 40 -5.11 19.46 -1.85
N TYR A 41 -6.35 19.11 -2.18
CA TYR A 41 -6.74 18.82 -3.57
C TYR A 41 -6.57 20.04 -4.48
N GLU A 42 -7.10 21.20 -4.05
CA GLU A 42 -7.06 22.43 -4.83
C GLU A 42 -5.62 22.89 -5.12
N GLU A 43 -4.71 22.74 -4.15
CA GLU A 43 -3.29 23.06 -4.35
C GLU A 43 -2.68 22.21 -5.48
N LEU A 44 -2.95 20.90 -5.49
CA LEU A 44 -2.42 19.97 -6.49
C LEU A 44 -3.02 20.23 -7.87
N GLU A 45 -4.31 20.56 -7.92
CA GLU A 45 -5.00 20.91 -9.16
C GLU A 45 -4.43 22.20 -9.77
N GLN A 46 -4.27 23.26 -8.97
CA GLN A 46 -3.67 24.52 -9.42
C GLN A 46 -2.24 24.33 -9.95
N LYS A 47 -1.48 23.42 -9.33
CA LYS A 47 -0.11 23.06 -9.74
C LYS A 47 -0.05 21.98 -10.83
N LYS A 48 -1.20 21.52 -11.34
CA LYS A 48 -1.29 20.51 -12.40
C LYS A 48 -0.51 19.23 -12.07
N MET A 49 -0.62 18.77 -10.83
CA MET A 49 0.08 17.59 -10.31
C MET A 49 -0.67 16.27 -10.53
N PHE A 50 -1.93 16.33 -10.96
CA PHE A 50 -2.72 15.14 -11.26
C PHE A 50 -2.59 14.72 -12.72
N VAL A 51 -2.93 13.46 -12.98
CA VAL A 51 -3.16 12.95 -14.33
C VAL A 51 -4.28 13.76 -14.97
N LYS A 52 -4.12 14.11 -16.24
CA LYS A 52 -5.09 14.90 -16.98
C LYS A 52 -6.00 14.03 -17.84
N ASP A 53 -7.17 14.55 -18.13
CA ASP A 53 -8.15 13.94 -19.02
C ASP A 53 -7.63 13.86 -20.47
N ARG A 54 -8.45 13.28 -21.35
CA ARG A 54 -8.13 13.15 -22.78
C ARG A 54 -7.87 14.48 -23.50
N SER A 55 -8.40 15.59 -22.99
CA SER A 55 -8.17 16.91 -23.58
C SER A 55 -6.81 17.49 -23.19
N GLY A 56 -6.24 17.03 -22.08
CA GLY A 56 -5.01 17.59 -21.51
C GLY A 56 -5.23 18.90 -20.76
N GLU A 57 -6.49 19.34 -20.60
CA GLU A 57 -6.84 20.61 -19.95
C GLU A 57 -7.37 20.42 -18.52
N LYS A 58 -8.11 19.33 -18.27
CA LYS A 58 -8.74 19.07 -16.96
C LYS A 58 -8.09 17.90 -16.25
N THR A 59 -8.25 17.83 -14.94
CA THR A 59 -7.89 16.67 -14.13
C THR A 59 -8.78 15.46 -14.49
N GLU A 60 -8.16 14.30 -14.67
CA GLU A 60 -8.86 13.03 -14.79
C GLU A 60 -9.30 12.57 -13.41
N THR A 61 -10.59 12.28 -13.24
CA THR A 61 -11.13 11.73 -12.00
C THR A 61 -11.57 10.28 -12.18
N ALA A 62 -11.43 9.50 -11.12
CA ALA A 62 -11.89 8.12 -11.02
C ALA A 62 -12.76 7.94 -9.78
N GLN A 63 -13.70 7.00 -9.85
CA GLN A 63 -14.51 6.61 -8.70
C GLN A 63 -13.64 5.85 -7.70
N PHE A 64 -13.60 6.33 -6.46
CA PHE A 64 -13.11 5.57 -5.30
C PHE A 64 -14.30 5.15 -4.43
N TRP A 65 -14.04 4.57 -3.25
CA TRP A 65 -15.06 4.00 -2.36
C TRP A 65 -16.32 4.87 -2.21
N ASP A 66 -16.16 6.09 -1.70
CA ASP A 66 -17.28 6.95 -1.34
C ASP A 66 -17.32 8.28 -2.13
N GLU A 67 -16.31 8.54 -2.97
CA GLU A 67 -16.15 9.84 -3.65
C GLU A 67 -15.25 9.73 -4.89
N LEU A 68 -15.32 10.72 -5.78
CA LEU A 68 -14.37 10.90 -6.87
C LEU A 68 -12.99 11.34 -6.33
N GLY A 69 -11.94 10.89 -7.01
CA GLY A 69 -10.58 11.30 -6.72
C GLY A 69 -9.73 11.39 -7.97
N ALA A 70 -8.59 12.06 -7.83
CA ALA A 70 -7.63 12.25 -8.89
C ALA A 70 -6.29 11.59 -8.54
N TYR A 71 -5.73 10.87 -9.50
CA TYR A 71 -4.43 10.23 -9.36
C TYR A 71 -3.30 11.25 -9.53
N ILE A 72 -2.32 11.21 -8.62
CA ILE A 72 -1.11 12.01 -8.68
C ILE A 72 -0.22 11.47 -9.80
N ASP A 73 0.31 12.36 -10.63
CA ASP A 73 1.21 12.02 -11.71
C ASP A 73 2.68 12.10 -11.26
N PHE A 74 3.28 10.95 -10.98
CA PHE A 74 4.68 10.89 -10.53
C PHE A 74 5.71 11.18 -11.62
N THR A 75 5.29 11.29 -12.90
CA THR A 75 6.19 11.77 -13.94
C THR A 75 6.37 13.29 -13.92
N ASN A 76 5.51 14.02 -13.19
CA ASN A 76 5.70 15.42 -12.86
C ASN A 76 6.68 15.54 -11.66
N PRO A 77 7.88 16.14 -11.84
CA PRO A 77 8.85 16.29 -10.75
C PRO A 77 8.33 17.06 -9.54
N GLU A 78 7.42 18.02 -9.73
CA GLU A 78 6.84 18.77 -8.62
C GLU A 78 5.93 17.86 -7.79
N ALA A 79 5.10 17.04 -8.43
CA ALA A 79 4.24 16.05 -7.78
C ALA A 79 5.05 14.95 -7.06
N TYR A 80 6.14 14.47 -7.70
CA TYR A 80 7.06 13.51 -7.11
C TYR A 80 7.70 14.06 -5.81
N ASN A 81 8.18 15.31 -5.85
CA ASN A 81 8.78 15.96 -4.68
C ASN A 81 7.74 16.31 -3.62
N TRP A 82 6.54 16.71 -4.02
CA TRP A 82 5.42 16.90 -3.12
C TRP A 82 5.12 15.61 -2.35
N TRP A 83 5.04 14.47 -3.04
CA TRP A 83 4.81 13.18 -2.39
C TRP A 83 5.88 12.86 -1.35
N LYS A 84 7.16 13.01 -1.71
CA LYS A 84 8.27 12.81 -0.77
C LYS A 84 8.11 13.68 0.48
N LYS A 85 7.81 14.96 0.28
CA LYS A 85 7.60 15.92 1.36
C LYS A 85 6.45 15.48 2.27
N GLN A 86 5.32 15.06 1.71
CA GLN A 86 4.19 14.61 2.52
C GLN A 86 4.46 13.30 3.28
N VAL A 87 5.17 12.35 2.66
CA VAL A 87 5.62 11.13 3.38
C VAL A 87 6.45 11.53 4.61
N THR A 88 7.40 12.46 4.45
CA THR A 88 8.20 12.96 5.57
C THR A 88 7.37 13.69 6.62
N GLU A 89 6.72 14.78 6.24
CA GLU A 89 6.07 15.72 7.17
C GLU A 89 4.79 15.15 7.80
N LYS A 90 4.05 14.31 7.08
CA LYS A 90 2.74 13.81 7.55
C LYS A 90 2.81 12.41 8.15
N LEU A 91 3.88 11.65 7.89
CA LEU A 91 4.03 10.29 8.41
C LEU A 91 5.30 10.11 9.24
N LEU A 92 6.49 10.30 8.64
CA LEU A 92 7.75 9.99 9.32
C LEU A 92 7.98 10.87 10.56
N GLU A 93 7.72 12.17 10.45
CA GLU A 93 7.78 13.11 11.58
C GLU A 93 6.70 12.85 12.66
N TYR A 94 5.67 12.07 12.31
CA TYR A 94 4.64 11.60 13.23
C TYR A 94 4.97 10.23 13.86
N GLY A 95 6.15 9.68 13.58
CA GLY A 95 6.63 8.41 14.13
C GLY A 95 6.16 7.17 13.37
N ILE A 96 5.63 7.33 12.15
CA ILE A 96 5.38 6.20 11.26
C ILE A 96 6.72 5.73 10.67
N ASP A 97 7.00 4.43 10.72
CA ASP A 97 8.29 3.88 10.30
C ASP A 97 8.32 3.45 8.83
N SER A 98 7.16 3.15 8.25
CA SER A 98 7.04 2.53 6.93
C SER A 98 5.76 2.97 6.19
N THR A 99 5.75 2.78 4.88
CA THR A 99 4.62 3.06 4.01
C THR A 99 4.18 1.80 3.25
N TRP A 100 2.88 1.60 3.19
CA TRP A 100 2.21 0.62 2.36
C TRP A 100 1.51 1.35 1.21
N ASN A 101 2.11 1.27 0.02
CA ASN A 101 1.61 1.88 -1.21
C ASN A 101 0.51 0.98 -1.82
N ASP A 102 -0.73 1.43 -1.73
CA ASP A 102 -1.91 0.63 -2.04
C ASP A 102 -2.80 1.33 -3.07
N ASN A 103 -3.74 0.58 -3.68
CA ASN A 103 -4.61 1.08 -4.77
C ASN A 103 -3.84 1.86 -5.84
N ASN A 104 -2.63 1.42 -6.16
CA ASN A 104 -1.70 2.13 -7.01
C ASN A 104 -1.64 1.57 -8.43
N GLU A 105 -2.67 0.87 -8.88
CA GLU A 105 -2.78 0.32 -10.23
C GLU A 105 -3.01 1.42 -11.26
N TYR A 106 -3.49 2.60 -10.85
CA TYR A 106 -4.00 3.66 -11.71
C TYR A 106 -5.14 3.14 -12.58
N GLU A 107 -6.30 2.92 -11.95
CA GLU A 107 -7.54 2.43 -12.59
C GLU A 107 -8.19 3.48 -13.52
N ILE A 108 -7.39 4.01 -14.45
CA ILE A 108 -7.77 4.95 -15.50
C ILE A 108 -7.86 4.16 -16.80
N TRP A 109 -9.08 4.01 -17.31
CA TRP A 109 -9.37 3.15 -18.45
C TRP A 109 -9.43 3.89 -19.79
N HIS A 110 -9.51 5.23 -19.77
CA HIS A 110 -9.49 6.05 -20.96
C HIS A 110 -8.07 6.15 -21.53
N GLY A 111 -7.80 5.50 -22.66
CA GLY A 111 -6.46 5.36 -23.24
C GLY A 111 -5.80 6.67 -23.73
N GLU A 112 -6.54 7.78 -23.76
CA GLU A 112 -6.07 9.09 -24.21
C GLU A 112 -5.74 10.06 -23.05
N THR A 113 -5.95 9.64 -21.81
CA THR A 113 -5.59 10.42 -20.61
C THR A 113 -4.09 10.69 -20.58
N LYS A 114 -3.72 11.91 -20.18
CA LYS A 114 -2.37 12.45 -20.34
C LYS A 114 -1.64 12.50 -19.00
N ALA A 115 -0.41 12.00 -19.01
CA ALA A 115 0.58 12.28 -17.98
C ALA A 115 1.58 13.32 -18.49
N PHE A 116 2.22 14.04 -17.58
CA PHE A 116 3.28 15.03 -17.80
C PHE A 116 4.47 14.46 -18.57
N GLY A 117 4.80 13.17 -18.34
CA GLY A 117 5.79 12.43 -19.11
C GLY A 117 7.19 13.04 -19.08
N PHE A 118 7.62 13.51 -17.91
CA PHE A 118 8.93 14.17 -17.72
C PHE A 118 9.15 15.39 -18.63
N GLY A 119 8.08 16.14 -18.91
CA GLY A 119 8.11 17.36 -19.71
C GLY A 119 7.64 17.16 -21.15
N LYS A 120 7.38 15.92 -21.56
CA LYS A 120 6.72 15.60 -22.82
C LYS A 120 5.48 14.75 -22.54
N GLU A 121 4.31 15.35 -22.74
CA GLU A 121 3.05 14.66 -22.47
C GLU A 121 2.97 13.31 -23.20
N ILE A 122 2.47 12.31 -22.46
CA ILE A 122 2.36 10.93 -22.90
C ILE A 122 1.05 10.35 -22.42
N ASN A 123 0.44 9.47 -23.22
CA ASN A 123 -0.76 8.78 -22.79
C ASN A 123 -0.40 7.85 -21.63
N ILE A 124 -1.08 7.99 -20.50
CA ILE A 124 -0.71 7.25 -19.28
C ILE A 124 -0.77 5.75 -19.48
N ILE A 125 -1.64 5.23 -20.35
CA ILE A 125 -1.75 3.79 -20.66
C ILE A 125 -0.42 3.18 -21.13
N GLN A 126 0.45 3.99 -21.76
CA GLN A 126 1.78 3.55 -22.24
C GLN A 126 2.82 3.46 -21.12
N ILE A 127 2.59 4.19 -20.01
CA ILE A 127 3.54 4.33 -18.90
C ILE A 127 2.90 4.04 -17.54
N ARG A 128 1.73 3.42 -17.49
CA ARG A 128 1.00 3.14 -16.24
C ARG A 128 1.88 2.41 -15.22
N PRO A 129 2.69 1.40 -15.63
CA PRO A 129 3.60 0.76 -14.69
C PRO A 129 4.72 1.63 -14.13
N LEU A 130 5.06 2.72 -14.83
CA LEU A 130 6.04 3.66 -14.37
C LEU A 130 5.51 4.53 -13.22
N GLN A 131 4.21 4.85 -13.22
CA GLN A 131 3.60 5.69 -12.20
C GLN A 131 3.75 5.06 -10.80
N PHE A 132 3.34 3.81 -10.63
CA PHE A 132 3.49 3.13 -9.35
C PHE A 132 4.95 2.79 -9.01
N LEU A 133 5.82 2.56 -10.00
CA LEU A 133 7.25 2.39 -9.73
C LEU A 133 7.87 3.67 -9.17
N LEU A 134 7.46 4.83 -9.70
CA LEU A 134 7.90 6.14 -9.20
C LEU A 134 7.31 6.46 -7.83
N MET A 135 6.06 6.09 -7.55
CA MET A 135 5.48 6.16 -6.20
C MET A 135 6.33 5.37 -5.19
N MET A 136 6.67 4.11 -5.51
CA MET A 136 7.53 3.29 -4.65
C MET A 136 8.89 3.94 -4.42
N LYS A 137 9.52 4.45 -5.49
CA LYS A 137 10.82 5.12 -5.42
C LYS A 137 10.75 6.41 -4.59
N ALA A 138 9.70 7.22 -4.77
CA ALA A 138 9.50 8.45 -4.00
C ALA A 138 9.34 8.13 -2.51
N SER A 139 8.48 7.17 -2.15
CA SER A 139 8.29 6.74 -0.77
C SER A 139 9.59 6.17 -0.16
N PHE A 140 10.36 5.39 -0.94
CA PHE A 140 11.65 4.84 -0.51
C PHE A 140 12.69 5.93 -0.25
N GLU A 141 12.81 6.88 -1.17
CA GLU A 141 13.73 8.02 -1.02
C GLU A 141 13.35 8.89 0.17
N ALA A 142 12.06 9.16 0.40
CA ALA A 142 11.62 9.92 1.57
C ALA A 142 12.08 9.27 2.88
N GLN A 143 11.92 7.94 3.02
CA GLN A 143 12.40 7.20 4.19
C GLN A 143 13.92 7.23 4.32
N LYS A 144 14.64 7.02 3.21
CA LYS A 144 16.11 7.03 3.18
C LYS A 144 16.68 8.41 3.52
N ASP A 145 16.08 9.47 2.98
CA ASP A 145 16.51 10.85 3.22
C ASP A 145 16.22 11.26 4.67
N PHE A 146 15.09 10.82 5.22
CA PHE A 146 14.72 11.07 6.62
C PHE A 146 15.63 10.36 7.62
N ASN A 147 16.01 9.10 7.35
CA ASN A 147 16.96 8.37 8.17
C ASN A 147 17.94 7.52 7.34
N PRO A 148 19.11 8.05 6.97
CA PRO A 148 20.05 7.38 6.07
C PRO A 148 20.72 6.15 6.68
N ASN A 149 20.65 6.00 8.00
CA ASN A 149 21.27 4.88 8.72
C ASN A 149 20.33 3.67 8.88
N ILE A 150 19.05 3.82 8.53
CA ILE A 150 18.06 2.74 8.60
C ILE A 150 17.70 2.33 7.18
N ARG A 151 17.71 1.02 6.91
CA ARG A 151 17.22 0.49 5.64
C ARG A 151 15.70 0.72 5.55
N PRO A 152 15.19 1.42 4.53
CA PRO A 152 13.75 1.57 4.34
C PRO A 152 13.04 0.23 4.19
N TYR A 153 11.84 0.14 4.75
CA TYR A 153 10.91 -0.97 4.54
C TYR A 153 9.62 -0.41 3.97
N LEU A 154 9.13 -0.98 2.87
CA LEU A 154 7.93 -0.53 2.19
C LEU A 154 7.21 -1.71 1.57
N ILE A 155 5.90 -1.56 1.38
CA ILE A 155 5.07 -2.55 0.70
C ILE A 155 4.37 -1.87 -0.48
N SER A 156 4.14 -2.59 -1.57
CA SER A 156 3.31 -2.12 -2.68
C SER A 156 2.38 -3.20 -3.23
N ARG A 157 1.17 -2.82 -3.64
CA ARG A 157 0.21 -3.71 -4.30
C ARG A 157 0.58 -3.95 -5.75
N SER A 158 0.54 -2.89 -6.56
CA SER A 158 0.94 -2.95 -7.96
C SER A 158 2.42 -3.19 -8.11
N GLY A 159 2.79 -3.76 -9.25
CA GLY A 159 4.15 -4.14 -9.52
C GLY A 159 4.57 -4.27 -10.98
N CYS A 160 5.86 -3.97 -11.23
CA CYS A 160 6.52 -4.12 -12.52
C CYS A 160 8.02 -4.40 -12.31
N PRO A 161 8.76 -4.82 -13.36
CA PRO A 161 10.20 -5.07 -13.25
C PRO A 161 10.96 -3.89 -12.64
N GLY A 162 11.71 -4.16 -11.57
CA GLY A 162 12.51 -3.17 -10.86
C GLY A 162 11.93 -2.72 -9.51
N MET A 163 10.68 -3.06 -9.18
CA MET A 163 10.11 -2.72 -7.87
C MET A 163 10.80 -3.42 -6.71
N GLN A 164 11.41 -4.59 -6.93
CA GLN A 164 12.14 -5.34 -5.90
C GLN A 164 13.31 -4.56 -5.27
N ARG A 165 13.72 -3.44 -5.88
CA ARG A 165 14.70 -2.49 -5.31
C ARG A 165 14.15 -1.66 -4.17
N TYR A 166 12.83 -1.50 -4.08
CA TYR A 166 12.18 -0.52 -3.21
C TYR A 166 11.22 -1.13 -2.20
N VAL A 167 10.52 -2.20 -2.57
CA VAL A 167 9.34 -2.69 -1.82
C VAL A 167 9.29 -4.20 -1.72
N GLN A 168 8.62 -4.69 -0.67
CA GLN A 168 7.99 -6.01 -0.65
C GLN A 168 6.60 -5.94 -1.28
N THR A 169 6.00 -7.08 -1.58
CA THR A 169 4.63 -7.12 -2.12
C THR A 169 3.83 -8.28 -1.53
N TRP A 170 2.57 -8.39 -1.95
CA TRP A 170 1.68 -9.51 -1.62
C TRP A 170 0.74 -9.78 -2.80
N SER A 171 -0.04 -10.86 -2.73
CA SER A 171 -0.94 -11.26 -3.82
C SER A 171 -2.21 -10.41 -3.96
N GLY A 172 -2.36 -9.33 -3.21
CA GLY A 172 -3.61 -8.58 -3.12
C GLY A 172 -4.69 -9.32 -2.33
N ASP A 173 -5.93 -8.90 -2.57
CA ASP A 173 -7.14 -9.22 -1.84
C ASP A 173 -7.57 -10.69 -2.06
N ASN A 174 -6.93 -11.61 -1.33
CA ASN A 174 -7.28 -13.02 -1.36
C ASN A 174 -8.54 -13.31 -0.53
N ARG A 175 -9.21 -14.43 -0.80
CA ARG A 175 -10.42 -14.84 -0.07
C ARG A 175 -10.11 -15.83 1.04
N THR A 176 -10.84 -15.77 2.14
CA THR A 176 -10.79 -16.78 3.20
C THR A 176 -11.27 -18.15 2.68
N SER A 177 -10.33 -19.00 2.26
CA SER A 177 -10.61 -20.36 1.80
C SER A 177 -9.36 -21.25 1.74
N TYR A 178 -9.55 -22.57 1.78
CA TYR A 178 -8.48 -23.55 1.50
C TYR A 178 -7.95 -23.45 0.06
N ASN A 179 -8.80 -23.05 -0.89
CA ASN A 179 -8.39 -22.88 -2.28
C ASN A 179 -7.37 -21.74 -2.40
N ASN A 180 -7.64 -20.58 -1.80
CA ASN A 180 -6.69 -19.47 -1.79
C ASN A 180 -5.39 -19.84 -1.08
N LEU A 181 -5.45 -20.53 0.07
CA LEU A 181 -4.24 -21.06 0.73
C LEU A 181 -3.37 -21.88 -0.23
N LYS A 182 -3.99 -22.81 -0.97
CA LYS A 182 -3.31 -23.66 -1.95
C LYS A 182 -2.73 -22.85 -3.11
N TYR A 183 -3.48 -21.91 -3.67
CA TYR A 183 -3.06 -21.15 -4.85
C TYR A 183 -2.05 -20.05 -4.53
N ASN A 184 -2.07 -19.50 -3.31
CA ASN A 184 -1.07 -18.55 -2.81
C ASN A 184 0.34 -19.12 -2.96
N ILE A 185 0.56 -20.40 -2.63
CA ILE A 185 1.87 -21.07 -2.80
C ILE A 185 2.35 -20.97 -4.26
N LYS A 186 1.48 -21.25 -5.23
CA LYS A 186 1.83 -21.18 -6.66
C LYS A 186 2.11 -19.74 -7.10
N MET A 187 1.33 -18.78 -6.61
CA MET A 187 1.53 -17.36 -6.91
C MET A 187 2.86 -16.84 -6.35
N GLY A 188 3.18 -17.16 -5.09
CA GLY A 188 4.45 -16.76 -4.46
C GLY A 188 5.67 -17.32 -5.18
N ILE A 189 5.62 -18.58 -5.62
CA ILE A 189 6.68 -19.18 -6.45
C ILE A 189 6.80 -18.46 -7.79
N GLY A 190 5.68 -18.21 -8.48
CA GLY A 190 5.68 -17.51 -9.76
C GLY A 190 6.26 -16.10 -9.68
N LEU A 191 5.92 -15.35 -8.63
CA LEU A 191 6.50 -14.04 -8.36
C LEU A 191 8.01 -14.15 -8.07
N SER A 192 8.42 -15.09 -7.22
CA SER A 192 9.83 -15.29 -6.88
C SER A 192 10.68 -15.61 -8.12
N LEU A 193 10.20 -16.51 -8.99
CA LEU A 193 10.84 -16.84 -10.27
C LEU A 193 10.88 -15.65 -11.24
N SER A 194 10.01 -14.66 -11.06
CA SER A 194 9.98 -13.41 -11.83
C SER A 194 10.83 -12.29 -11.21
N GLY A 195 11.70 -12.61 -10.23
CA GLY A 195 12.57 -11.64 -9.57
C GLY A 195 11.94 -10.93 -8.36
N MET A 196 10.77 -11.40 -7.92
CA MET A 196 9.95 -10.79 -6.85
C MET A 196 9.89 -11.71 -5.63
N TYR A 197 11.02 -11.84 -4.95
CA TYR A 197 11.21 -12.83 -3.88
C TYR A 197 10.77 -12.36 -2.50
N ASN A 198 10.69 -11.04 -2.25
CA ASN A 198 10.16 -10.52 -0.97
C ASN A 198 8.63 -10.46 -1.01
N ILE A 199 8.00 -11.63 -0.95
CA ILE A 199 6.56 -11.84 -1.13
C ILE A 199 5.94 -12.49 0.11
N GLY A 200 4.65 -12.22 0.32
CA GLY A 200 3.80 -12.92 1.27
C GLY A 200 2.34 -12.85 0.84
N HIS A 201 1.46 -13.41 1.66
CA HIS A 201 0.01 -13.37 1.45
C HIS A 201 -0.68 -13.00 2.75
N ASP A 202 -1.89 -12.45 2.66
CA ASP A 202 -2.66 -12.07 3.85
C ASP A 202 -3.17 -13.31 4.57
N VAL A 203 -2.51 -13.63 5.70
CA VAL A 203 -2.72 -14.84 6.48
C VAL A 203 -4.12 -14.85 7.09
N GLY A 204 -4.88 -15.91 6.78
CA GLY A 204 -6.28 -16.05 7.18
C GLY A 204 -7.28 -15.66 6.08
N GLY A 205 -6.82 -15.01 5.01
CA GLY A 205 -7.68 -14.46 3.97
C GLY A 205 -8.04 -12.99 4.25
N PHE A 206 -8.05 -12.17 3.19
CA PHE A 206 -8.45 -10.77 3.27
C PHE A 206 -9.97 -10.62 3.25
N SER A 207 -10.67 -11.19 2.26
CA SER A 207 -12.11 -11.00 2.06
C SER A 207 -12.95 -12.24 2.38
N GLY A 208 -14.23 -12.01 2.68
CA GLY A 208 -15.21 -13.05 3.00
C GLY A 208 -15.44 -13.20 4.51
N THR A 209 -15.89 -14.38 4.92
CA THR A 209 -16.07 -14.70 6.35
C THR A 209 -14.71 -14.85 7.05
N ALA A 210 -14.68 -14.63 8.37
CA ALA A 210 -13.53 -14.96 9.20
C ALA A 210 -13.11 -16.44 9.03
N PRO A 211 -11.80 -16.77 9.06
CA PRO A 211 -11.33 -18.14 8.92
C PRO A 211 -11.66 -18.95 10.17
N GLU A 212 -12.24 -20.14 10.01
CA GLU A 212 -12.37 -21.09 11.11
C GLU A 212 -11.00 -21.43 11.74
N GLY A 213 -11.01 -21.87 13.00
CA GLY A 213 -9.77 -22.10 13.76
C GLY A 213 -8.77 -23.05 13.11
N GLU A 214 -9.22 -24.12 12.45
CA GLU A 214 -8.31 -25.00 11.71
C GLU A 214 -7.72 -24.31 10.48
N LEU A 215 -8.54 -23.60 9.70
CA LEU A 215 -8.07 -22.88 8.52
C LEU A 215 -7.03 -21.83 8.90
N LEU A 216 -7.27 -21.05 9.96
CA LEU A 216 -6.31 -20.05 10.44
C LEU A 216 -4.98 -20.71 10.83
N VAL A 217 -5.00 -21.83 11.56
CA VAL A 217 -3.77 -22.57 11.91
C VAL A 217 -3.01 -23.00 10.66
N ARG A 218 -3.70 -23.52 9.63
CA ARG A 218 -3.04 -23.91 8.37
C ARG A 218 -2.45 -22.73 7.61
N TRP A 219 -3.11 -21.59 7.64
CA TRP A 219 -2.58 -20.36 7.07
C TRP A 219 -1.36 -19.85 7.83
N VAL A 220 -1.35 -19.89 9.16
CA VAL A 220 -0.17 -19.53 9.96
C VAL A 220 0.99 -20.47 9.64
N GLN A 221 0.75 -21.78 9.65
CA GLN A 221 1.76 -22.80 9.30
C GLN A 221 2.34 -22.61 7.90
N ASN A 222 1.54 -22.18 6.92
CA ASN A 222 2.06 -21.84 5.60
C ASN A 222 2.78 -20.48 5.59
N GLY A 223 2.20 -19.49 6.27
CA GLY A 223 2.63 -18.10 6.32
C GLY A 223 4.08 -17.94 6.78
N ILE A 224 4.48 -18.69 7.83
CA ILE A 224 5.84 -18.58 8.41
C ILE A 224 6.96 -18.91 7.43
N PHE A 225 6.67 -19.59 6.32
CA PHE A 225 7.65 -19.92 5.28
C PHE A 225 7.76 -18.86 4.18
N HIS A 226 6.91 -17.83 4.20
CA HIS A 226 7.00 -16.72 3.25
C HIS A 226 7.92 -15.61 3.78
N PRO A 227 8.73 -14.96 2.93
CA PRO A 227 9.59 -13.85 3.34
C PRO A 227 8.84 -12.67 3.99
N ARG A 228 7.56 -12.49 3.66
CA ARG A 228 6.64 -11.57 4.34
C ARG A 228 5.53 -12.35 5.01
N PHE A 229 5.43 -12.24 6.34
CA PHE A 229 4.31 -12.76 7.12
C PHE A 229 3.41 -11.62 7.57
N THR A 230 2.12 -11.65 7.24
CA THR A 230 1.17 -10.61 7.66
C THR A 230 -0.21 -11.22 7.82
N ILE A 231 -0.85 -10.98 8.97
CA ILE A 231 -2.28 -11.24 9.17
C ILE A 231 -3.02 -9.94 8.83
N HIS A 232 -3.91 -10.01 7.85
CA HIS A 232 -4.70 -8.88 7.37
C HIS A 232 -6.09 -9.36 6.95
N SER A 233 -7.12 -8.54 7.17
CA SER A 233 -8.52 -8.92 6.95
C SER A 233 -9.42 -7.72 6.74
N TRP A 234 -10.44 -7.92 5.91
CA TRP A 234 -11.65 -7.14 5.77
C TRP A 234 -12.82 -8.12 5.68
N ASN A 235 -13.25 -8.63 6.83
CA ASN A 235 -14.29 -9.64 6.91
C ASN A 235 -15.68 -9.02 6.69
N ASP A 236 -16.58 -9.77 6.07
CA ASP A 236 -17.95 -9.33 5.75
C ASP A 236 -18.75 -8.93 7.01
N ASP A 237 -18.41 -9.50 8.17
CA ASP A 237 -19.04 -9.25 9.47
C ASP A 237 -18.31 -8.18 10.31
N ALA A 238 -17.34 -7.47 9.71
CA ALA A 238 -16.49 -6.46 10.35
C ALA A 238 -15.61 -6.98 11.51
N THR A 239 -15.45 -8.29 11.66
CA THR A 239 -14.45 -8.87 12.56
C THR A 239 -13.03 -8.70 12.01
N VAL A 240 -12.03 -8.86 12.88
CA VAL A 240 -10.61 -8.79 12.50
C VAL A 240 -9.91 -10.11 12.79
N ASN A 241 -9.02 -10.52 11.89
CA ASN A 241 -8.17 -11.68 12.10
C ASN A 241 -7.04 -11.31 13.07
N VAL A 242 -6.97 -12.00 14.21
CA VAL A 242 -5.86 -11.90 15.17
C VAL A 242 -5.34 -13.28 15.51
N PRO A 243 -4.03 -13.46 15.79
CA PRO A 243 -3.45 -14.78 15.96
C PRO A 243 -3.97 -15.55 17.19
N TRP A 244 -4.68 -14.87 18.10
CA TRP A 244 -5.31 -15.43 19.30
C TRP A 244 -6.86 -15.47 19.25
N MET A 245 -7.48 -15.29 18.08
CA MET A 245 -8.95 -15.27 17.97
C MET A 245 -9.61 -16.61 18.36
N TYR A 246 -8.85 -17.71 18.35
CA TYR A 246 -9.24 -19.02 18.85
C TYR A 246 -8.33 -19.44 20.02
N PRO A 247 -8.74 -19.21 21.28
CA PRO A 247 -7.89 -19.48 22.46
C PRO A 247 -7.33 -20.90 22.50
N GLU A 248 -8.13 -21.89 22.12
CA GLU A 248 -7.76 -23.31 22.08
C GLU A 248 -6.73 -23.65 20.99
N ARG A 249 -6.60 -22.81 19.95
CA ARG A 249 -5.62 -22.97 18.86
C ARG A 249 -4.38 -22.08 19.00
N THR A 250 -4.45 -21.04 19.83
CA THR A 250 -3.35 -20.08 20.07
C THR A 250 -2.02 -20.78 20.43
N PRO A 251 -1.98 -21.84 21.28
CA PRO A 251 -0.72 -22.53 21.57
C PRO A 251 -0.05 -23.16 20.35
N ILE A 252 -0.82 -23.57 19.34
CA ILE A 252 -0.29 -24.15 18.09
C ILE A 252 0.37 -23.04 17.26
N ASN A 253 -0.31 -21.90 17.11
CA ASN A 253 0.23 -20.75 16.38
C ASN A 253 1.54 -20.24 17.01
N LYS A 254 1.67 -20.29 18.33
CA LYS A 254 2.90 -19.89 19.05
C LYS A 254 4.10 -20.82 18.81
N ARG A 255 3.87 -22.09 18.45
CA ARG A 255 4.93 -23.08 18.19
C ARG A 255 5.51 -22.99 16.77
N CYS A 256 4.95 -22.14 15.93
CA CYS A 256 5.37 -21.97 14.54
C CYS A 256 6.56 -21.00 14.36
N ASN A 257 7.13 -20.47 15.46
CA ASN A 257 8.35 -19.65 15.46
C ASN A 257 9.60 -20.48 15.78
#